data_AF-A7I014-F1
#
_entry.id   AF-A7I014-F1
#
_cell.length_a   1.000
_cell.length_b   1.000
_cell.length_c   1.000
_cell.angle_alpha   90.00
_cell.angle_beta   90.00
_cell.angle_gamma   90.00
#
_symmetry.space_group_name_H-M   'P 1'
#
loop_
_entity.id
_entity.type
_entity.pdbx_description
1 polymer ?
#
loop_
_entity_poly.entity_id
_entity_poly.type
_entity_poly.pdbx_seq_one_letter_code
_entity_poly.pdbx_strand_id
1 'polypeptide(L)'
;MYKDTLRKKEDDSYKVKNYESNLKLSYDAIRKDYDNILTSIMPNQVNLIKTYLWLNTFIIGIAVIFIKEQAITPKILCSFISIFALCIISMIALVVALYYNKQKKFIFFKPEDIANIKDNKWSYAQGLINLINETKNAFDLNTEIVKFRAFYIRIGAIFLILAFMAFTYTTTYYLLPYINHRKEVIIMPDDKPIKPDENKPITMSLSTNSQININTESINESTKENSGFNITADDKSQSDNNNSSNDKDK
;
A
#
# COMPACT_ATOMS: atom_id res chain seq x y z
N MET A 1 -10.52 71.35 31.14
CA MET A 1 -11.07 70.34 32.07
C MET A 1 -12.07 69.39 31.41
N TYR A 2 -13.24 69.82 30.91
CA TYR A 2 -14.22 68.92 30.25
C TYR A 2 -13.74 68.36 28.89
N LYS A 3 -13.00 69.16 28.11
CA LYS A 3 -12.43 68.74 26.82
C LYS A 3 -11.31 67.70 26.99
N ASP A 4 -10.55 67.81 28.07
CA ASP A 4 -9.43 66.91 28.38
C ASP A 4 -9.91 65.54 28.88
N THR A 5 -11.03 65.49 29.63
CA THR A 5 -11.64 64.24 30.08
C THR A 5 -12.31 63.47 28.95
N LEU A 6 -12.93 64.15 27.98
CA LEU A 6 -13.47 63.51 26.77
C LEU A 6 -12.35 62.92 25.90
N ARG A 7 -11.29 63.68 25.66
CA ARG A 7 -10.12 63.24 24.88
C ARG A 7 -9.45 62.02 25.51
N LYS A 8 -9.35 61.98 26.84
CA LYS A 8 -8.81 60.83 27.59
C LYS A 8 -9.71 59.58 27.49
N LYS A 9 -11.04 59.74 27.54
CA LYS A 9 -11.98 58.62 27.32
C LYS A 9 -11.87 58.04 25.91
N GLU A 10 -11.67 58.90 24.91
CA GLU A 10 -11.56 58.51 23.50
C GLU A 10 -10.24 57.76 23.23
N ASP A 11 -9.12 58.24 23.79
CA ASP A 11 -7.81 57.57 23.72
C ASP A 11 -7.81 56.21 24.46
N ASP A 12 -8.44 56.13 25.64
CA ASP A 12 -8.59 54.86 26.36
C ASP A 12 -9.48 53.85 25.60
N SER A 13 -10.53 54.31 24.93
CA SER A 13 -11.39 53.46 24.11
C SER A 13 -10.65 52.93 22.87
N TYR A 14 -9.83 53.78 22.23
CA TYR A 14 -9.00 53.37 21.09
C TYR A 14 -7.98 52.30 21.48
N LYS A 15 -7.30 52.46 22.63
CA LYS A 15 -6.34 51.47 23.16
C LYS A 15 -6.99 50.12 23.45
N VAL A 16 -8.17 50.12 24.07
CA VAL A 16 -8.94 48.89 24.33
C VAL A 16 -9.30 48.20 23.02
N LYS A 17 -9.83 48.93 22.04
CA LYS A 17 -10.21 48.37 20.74
C LYS A 17 -9.02 47.80 19.97
N ASN A 18 -7.86 48.46 20.03
CA ASN A 18 -6.64 47.95 19.40
C ASN A 18 -6.14 46.67 20.07
N TYR A 19 -6.21 46.61 21.41
CA TYR A 19 -5.89 45.40 22.16
C TYR A 19 -6.82 44.23 21.82
N GLU A 20 -8.13 44.47 21.74
CA GLU A 20 -9.13 43.49 21.31
C GLU A 20 -8.87 42.99 19.89
N SER A 21 -8.51 43.89 18.97
CA SER A 21 -8.16 43.53 17.59
C SER A 21 -6.93 42.61 17.53
N ASN A 22 -5.90 42.88 18.34
CA ASN A 22 -4.70 42.04 18.41
C ASN A 22 -4.97 40.67 19.04
N LEU A 23 -5.81 40.63 20.08
CA LEU A 23 -6.29 39.38 20.65
C LEU A 23 -7.06 38.57 19.59
N LYS A 24 -7.93 39.23 18.82
CA LYS A 24 -8.71 38.57 17.77
C LYS A 24 -7.82 38.00 16.67
N LEU A 25 -6.81 38.74 16.25
CA LEU A 25 -5.82 38.24 15.31
C LEU A 25 -5.11 36.99 15.83
N SER A 26 -4.74 36.99 17.11
CA SER A 26 -4.09 35.84 17.75
C SER A 26 -5.02 34.64 17.84
N TYR A 27 -6.29 34.87 18.17
CA TYR A 27 -7.32 33.84 18.19
C TYR A 27 -7.53 33.21 16.81
N ASP A 28 -7.71 34.04 15.77
CA ASP A 28 -7.96 33.58 14.41
C ASP A 28 -6.78 32.77 13.87
N ALA A 29 -5.54 33.16 14.22
CA ALA A 29 -4.34 32.41 13.87
C ALA A 29 -4.32 31.01 14.52
N ILE A 30 -4.50 30.92 15.85
CA ILE A 30 -4.49 29.63 16.56
C ILE A 30 -5.65 28.75 16.08
N ARG A 31 -6.83 29.33 15.86
CA ARG A 31 -7.99 28.60 15.35
C ARG A 31 -7.73 28.03 13.96
N LYS A 32 -7.10 28.81 13.07
CA LYS A 32 -6.73 28.31 11.74
C LYS A 32 -5.78 27.12 11.81
N ASP A 33 -4.77 27.16 12.66
CA ASP A 33 -3.83 26.05 12.83
C ASP A 33 -4.51 24.81 13.45
N TYR A 34 -5.41 25.03 14.39
CA TYR A 34 -6.26 23.99 14.96
C TYR A 34 -7.15 23.32 13.90
N ASP A 35 -7.84 24.11 13.10
CA ASP A 35 -8.70 23.59 12.02
C ASP A 35 -7.86 22.81 11.00
N ASN A 36 -6.65 23.29 10.67
CA ASN A 36 -5.72 22.58 9.79
C ASN A 36 -5.28 21.21 10.37
N ILE A 37 -5.01 21.13 11.68
CA ILE A 37 -4.70 19.84 12.33
C ILE A 37 -5.84 18.84 12.16
N LEU A 38 -7.08 19.27 12.36
CA LEU A 38 -8.25 18.39 12.34
C LEU A 38 -8.67 17.99 10.93
N THR A 39 -8.63 18.92 9.98
CA THR A 39 -9.19 18.74 8.63
C THR A 39 -8.16 18.22 7.63
N SER A 40 -6.88 18.56 7.80
CA SER A 40 -5.82 18.21 6.86
C SER A 40 -4.85 17.20 7.47
N ILE A 41 -4.20 17.54 8.58
CA ILE A 41 -3.05 16.76 9.08
C ILE A 41 -3.49 15.37 9.58
N MET A 42 -4.48 15.30 10.48
CA MET A 42 -4.92 14.01 11.04
C MET A 42 -5.49 13.06 9.98
N PRO A 43 -6.40 13.50 9.07
CA PRO A 43 -6.89 12.63 8.00
C PRO A 43 -5.78 12.20 7.04
N ASN A 44 -4.88 13.11 6.68
CA ASN A 44 -3.76 12.79 5.81
C ASN A 44 -2.85 11.72 6.44
N GLN A 45 -2.51 11.82 7.73
CA GLN A 45 -1.77 10.77 8.44
C GLN A 45 -2.44 9.39 8.36
N VAL A 46 -3.77 9.32 8.48
CA VAL A 46 -4.51 8.05 8.36
C VAL A 46 -4.44 7.50 6.94
N ASN A 47 -4.59 8.34 5.92
CA ASN A 47 -4.47 7.93 4.52
C ASN A 47 -3.04 7.46 4.19
N LEU A 48 -2.04 8.13 4.74
CA LEU A 48 -0.63 7.79 4.60
C LEU A 48 -0.35 6.41 5.22
N ILE A 49 -0.87 6.14 6.43
CA ILE A 49 -0.77 4.83 7.06
C ILE A 49 -1.42 3.74 6.20
N LYS A 50 -2.64 3.96 5.69
CA LYS A 50 -3.32 3.00 4.80
C LYS A 50 -2.49 2.70 3.56
N THR A 51 -1.90 3.73 2.95
CA THR A 51 -1.05 3.58 1.77
C THR A 51 0.19 2.74 2.07
N TYR A 52 0.85 2.98 3.20
CA TYR A 52 2.01 2.19 3.61
C TYR A 52 1.65 0.74 3.97
N LEU A 53 0.49 0.49 4.58
CA LEU A 53 0.01 -0.87 4.79
C LEU A 53 -0.22 -1.59 3.46
N TRP A 54 -0.86 -0.94 2.49
CA TRP A 54 -1.03 -1.48 1.15
C TRP A 54 0.31 -1.79 0.46
N LEU A 55 1.30 -0.91 0.58
CA LEU A 55 2.63 -1.14 0.02
C LEU A 55 3.33 -2.35 0.66
N ASN A 56 3.24 -2.49 1.98
CA ASN A 56 3.75 -3.68 2.68
C ASN A 56 3.08 -4.96 2.16
N THR A 57 1.75 -4.99 2.05
CA THR A 57 1.01 -6.13 1.51
C THR A 57 1.42 -6.45 0.07
N PHE A 58 1.63 -5.43 -0.75
CA PHE A 58 2.09 -5.60 -2.13
C PHE A 58 3.47 -6.24 -2.22
N ILE A 59 4.44 -5.77 -1.43
CA ILE A 59 5.80 -6.35 -1.36
C ILE A 59 5.72 -7.82 -0.92
N ILE A 60 4.91 -8.12 0.11
CA ILE A 60 4.70 -9.49 0.58
C ILE A 60 4.10 -10.37 -0.53
N GLY A 61 3.05 -9.89 -1.20
CA GLY A 61 2.36 -10.64 -2.24
C GLY A 61 3.29 -10.99 -3.42
N ILE A 62 4.08 -10.03 -3.86
CA ILE A 62 5.08 -10.26 -4.92
C ILE A 62 6.16 -11.25 -4.45
N ALA A 63 6.67 -11.11 -3.22
CA ALA A 63 7.65 -12.04 -2.68
C ALA A 63 7.14 -13.48 -2.64
N VAL A 64 5.87 -13.69 -2.27
CA VAL A 64 5.24 -15.03 -2.25
C VAL A 64 5.14 -15.63 -3.65
N ILE A 65 4.76 -14.84 -4.67
CA ILE A 65 4.72 -15.30 -6.07
C ILE A 65 6.12 -15.77 -6.51
N PHE A 66 7.16 -15.03 -6.15
CA PHE A 66 8.54 -15.40 -6.51
C PHE A 66 9.03 -16.68 -5.84
N ILE A 67 8.65 -16.92 -4.57
CA ILE A 67 8.98 -18.15 -3.85
C ILE A 67 8.37 -19.37 -4.56
N LYS A 68 7.16 -19.24 -5.12
CA LYS A 68 6.47 -20.34 -5.83
C LYS A 68 7.15 -20.70 -7.16
N GLU A 69 7.66 -19.71 -7.89
CA GLU A 69 8.13 -19.89 -9.26
C GLU A 69 9.59 -20.39 -9.36
N GLN A 70 10.38 -20.30 -8.28
CA GLN A 70 11.82 -20.59 -8.29
C GLN A 70 12.22 -21.82 -7.48
N ALA A 71 13.31 -22.48 -7.93
CA ALA A 71 14.03 -23.45 -7.10
C ALA A 71 14.74 -22.70 -5.96
N ILE A 72 14.19 -22.81 -4.77
CA ILE A 72 14.60 -22.03 -3.60
C ILE A 72 15.97 -22.52 -3.09
N THR A 73 17.00 -21.70 -3.29
CA THR A 73 18.29 -21.86 -2.58
C THR A 73 18.13 -21.32 -1.15
N PRO A 74 18.76 -21.93 -0.12
CA PRO A 74 18.64 -21.49 1.27
C PRO A 74 18.99 -20.00 1.50
N LYS A 75 19.91 -19.44 0.69
CA LYS A 75 20.27 -18.01 0.74
C LYS A 75 19.11 -17.10 0.34
N ILE A 76 18.39 -17.45 -0.73
CA ILE A 76 17.25 -16.68 -1.25
C ILE A 76 16.09 -16.75 -0.24
N LEU A 77 15.87 -17.91 0.36
CA LEU A 77 14.88 -18.09 1.42
C LEU A 77 15.17 -17.17 2.62
N CYS A 78 16.43 -17.10 3.06
CA CYS A 78 16.85 -16.22 4.16
C CYS A 78 16.61 -14.74 3.84
N SER A 79 16.88 -14.31 2.60
CA SER A 79 16.59 -12.94 2.15
C SER A 79 15.09 -12.64 2.19
N PHE A 80 14.24 -13.55 1.71
CA PHE A 80 12.78 -13.36 1.77
C PHE A 80 12.24 -13.34 3.20
N ILE A 81 12.72 -14.22 4.08
CA ILE A 81 12.37 -14.19 5.52
C ILE A 81 12.72 -12.83 6.13
N SER A 82 13.89 -12.29 5.80
CA SER A 82 14.32 -10.96 6.28
C SER A 82 13.41 -9.85 5.76
N ILE A 83 13.02 -9.90 4.48
CA ILE A 83 12.06 -8.94 3.88
C ILE A 83 10.71 -9.03 4.60
N PHE A 84 10.19 -10.24 4.84
CA PHE A 84 8.94 -10.43 5.57
C PHE A 84 9.02 -9.88 7.00
N ALA A 85 10.12 -10.12 7.71
CA ALA A 85 10.33 -9.58 9.05
C ALA A 85 10.29 -8.04 9.06
N LEU A 86 10.96 -7.39 8.10
CA LEU A 86 10.94 -5.93 7.96
C LEU A 86 9.52 -5.40 7.66
N CYS A 87 8.78 -6.07 6.77
CA CYS A 87 7.39 -5.71 6.48
C CYS A 87 6.47 -5.88 7.69
N ILE A 88 6.62 -6.96 8.46
CA ILE A 88 5.83 -7.19 9.68
C ILE A 88 6.13 -6.10 10.72
N ILE A 89 7.39 -5.76 10.95
CA ILE A 89 7.77 -4.69 11.89
C ILE A 89 7.18 -3.35 11.42
N SER A 90 7.25 -3.05 10.12
CA SER A 90 6.62 -1.87 9.53
C SER A 90 5.11 -1.85 9.79
N MET A 91 4.41 -2.94 9.49
CA MET A 91 2.97 -3.06 9.70
C MET A 91 2.58 -2.90 11.18
N ILE A 92 3.32 -3.51 12.12
CA ILE A 92 3.06 -3.38 13.56
C ILE A 92 3.15 -1.91 13.98
N ALA A 93 4.21 -1.19 13.58
CA ALA A 93 4.37 0.23 13.90
C ALA A 93 3.20 1.07 13.34
N LEU A 94 2.77 0.78 12.11
CA LEU A 94 1.65 1.46 11.46
C LEU A 94 0.29 1.17 12.12
N VAL A 95 0.06 -0.06 12.56
CA VAL A 95 -1.15 -0.44 13.30
C VAL A 95 -1.17 0.23 14.68
N VAL A 96 -0.04 0.30 15.37
CA VAL A 96 0.08 1.05 16.65
C VAL A 96 -0.26 2.54 16.43
N ALA A 97 0.18 3.12 15.31
CA ALA A 97 -0.16 4.51 14.96
C ALA A 97 -1.68 4.70 14.78
N LEU A 98 -2.40 3.70 14.25
CA LEU A 98 -3.86 3.73 14.11
C LEU A 98 -4.58 3.48 15.43
N TYR A 99 -4.09 2.54 16.24
CA TYR A 99 -4.72 2.14 17.50
C TYR A 99 -4.72 3.26 18.53
N TYR A 100 -3.78 4.20 18.44
CA TYR A 100 -3.75 5.37 19.32
C TYR A 100 -4.96 6.28 19.07
N ASN A 101 -6.01 6.00 19.84
CA ASN A 101 -7.34 6.60 19.73
C ASN A 101 -7.64 7.46 20.97
N LYS A 102 -6.72 8.35 21.35
CA LYS A 102 -7.06 9.44 22.29
C LYS A 102 -8.22 10.25 21.68
N GLN A 103 -9.22 10.56 22.49
CA GLN A 103 -10.35 11.37 22.05
C GLN A 103 -9.85 12.74 21.59
N LYS A 104 -10.24 13.14 20.37
CA LYS A 104 -9.94 14.47 19.85
C LYS A 104 -10.62 15.51 20.74
N LYS A 105 -9.89 16.55 21.14
CA LYS A 105 -10.49 17.64 21.91
C LYS A 105 -11.07 18.68 20.95
N PHE A 106 -12.35 18.95 21.11
CA PHE A 106 -13.02 20.04 20.42
C PHE A 106 -12.95 21.33 21.22
N ILE A 107 -12.87 22.47 20.54
CA ILE A 107 -13.02 23.78 21.20
C ILE A 107 -14.43 23.83 21.78
N PHE A 108 -14.52 23.90 23.11
CA PHE A 108 -15.79 24.04 23.79
C PHE A 108 -15.65 25.13 24.84
N PHE A 109 -16.48 26.15 24.71
CA PHE A 109 -16.53 27.26 25.66
C PHE A 109 -17.83 27.16 26.43
N LYS A 110 -17.75 26.96 27.76
CA LYS A 110 -18.94 26.72 28.57
C LYS A 110 -19.75 28.00 28.73
N PRO A 111 -21.09 27.95 28.64
CA PRO A 111 -21.95 29.11 28.90
C PRO A 111 -21.75 29.71 30.31
N GLU A 112 -21.43 28.87 31.30
CA GLU A 112 -21.14 29.29 32.68
C GLU A 112 -19.91 30.21 32.76
N ASP A 113 -18.90 29.97 31.93
CA ASP A 113 -17.68 30.80 31.88
C ASP A 113 -17.96 32.17 31.27
N ILE A 114 -19.01 32.28 30.43
CA ILE A 114 -19.48 33.56 29.87
C ILE A 114 -20.23 34.35 30.94
N ALA A 115 -21.10 33.70 31.71
CA ALA A 115 -21.90 34.33 32.76
C ALA A 115 -21.03 34.93 33.89
N ASN A 116 -19.81 34.41 34.08
CA ASN A 116 -18.86 34.89 35.08
C ASN A 116 -18.00 36.08 34.62
N ILE A 117 -18.12 36.52 33.37
CA ILE A 117 -17.39 37.69 32.86
C ILE A 117 -18.01 38.96 33.44
N LYS A 118 -17.19 39.80 34.08
CA LYS A 118 -17.66 41.08 34.63
C LYS A 118 -18.08 42.02 33.49
N ASP A 119 -19.28 42.59 33.60
CA ASP A 119 -19.75 43.64 32.69
C ASP A 119 -18.95 44.93 32.88
N ASN A 120 -17.90 45.08 32.07
CA ASN A 120 -17.07 46.27 32.00
C ASN A 120 -16.51 46.43 30.57
N LYS A 121 -15.75 47.50 30.34
CA LYS A 121 -15.14 47.80 29.03
C LYS A 121 -14.14 46.74 28.51
N TRP A 122 -13.78 45.75 29.33
CA TRP A 122 -12.84 44.67 29.00
C TRP A 122 -13.52 43.30 28.92
N SER A 123 -14.85 43.22 29.05
CA SER A 123 -15.59 41.95 29.03
C SER A 123 -15.33 41.16 27.75
N TYR A 124 -15.31 41.84 26.60
CA TYR A 124 -14.99 41.24 25.31
C TYR A 124 -13.55 40.71 25.27
N ALA A 125 -12.58 41.52 25.70
CA ALA A 125 -11.18 41.10 25.76
C ALA A 125 -10.97 39.88 26.67
N GLN A 126 -11.65 39.84 27.83
CA GLN A 126 -11.60 38.72 28.76
C GLN A 126 -12.24 37.45 28.17
N GLY A 127 -13.38 37.59 27.48
CA GLY A 127 -13.98 36.49 26.73
C GLY A 127 -13.04 35.93 25.65
N LEU A 128 -12.34 36.81 24.93
CA LEU A 128 -11.37 36.41 23.92
C LEU A 128 -10.18 35.66 24.53
N ILE A 129 -9.64 36.13 25.65
CA ILE A 129 -8.53 35.46 26.34
C ILE A 129 -8.94 34.04 26.76
N ASN A 130 -10.14 33.89 27.34
CA ASN A 130 -10.63 32.58 27.73
C ASN A 130 -10.80 31.64 26.53
N LEU A 131 -11.34 32.17 25.42
CA LEU A 131 -11.51 31.43 24.17
C LEU A 131 -10.16 31.01 23.56
N ILE A 132 -9.16 31.89 23.58
CA ILE A 132 -7.80 31.61 23.15
C ILE A 132 -7.20 30.48 23.99
N ASN A 133 -7.37 30.54 25.32
CA ASN A 133 -6.84 29.52 26.23
C ASN A 133 -7.45 28.15 25.97
N GLU A 134 -8.77 28.05 25.83
CA GLU A 134 -9.44 26.79 25.51
C GLU A 134 -9.06 26.26 24.13
N THR A 135 -8.95 27.15 23.14
CA THR A 135 -8.54 26.78 21.78
C THR A 135 -7.11 26.26 21.76
N LYS A 136 -6.20 26.94 22.46
CA LYS A 136 -4.81 26.51 22.59
C LYS A 136 -4.71 25.16 23.31
N ASN A 137 -5.48 24.95 24.38
CA ASN A 137 -5.51 23.68 25.10
C ASN A 137 -6.00 22.53 24.19
N ALA A 138 -7.06 22.77 23.41
CA ALA A 138 -7.54 21.80 22.41
C ALA A 138 -6.50 21.53 21.31
N PHE A 139 -5.81 22.57 20.85
CA PHE A 139 -4.72 22.48 19.89
C PHE A 139 -3.55 21.66 20.42
N ASP A 140 -3.07 21.92 21.63
CA ASP A 140 -1.91 21.24 22.23
C ASP A 140 -2.19 19.74 22.39
N LEU A 141 -3.39 19.37 22.86
CA LEU A 141 -3.82 17.98 23.01
C LEU A 141 -3.94 17.25 21.65
N ASN A 142 -4.54 17.89 20.65
CA ASN A 142 -4.62 17.31 19.30
C ASN A 142 -3.23 17.20 18.64
N THR A 143 -2.34 18.16 18.91
CA THR A 143 -0.96 18.14 18.44
C THR A 143 -0.17 16.99 19.06
N GLU A 144 -0.39 16.65 20.32
CA GLU A 144 0.22 15.49 20.97
C GLU A 144 -0.13 14.19 20.23
N ILE A 145 -1.42 14.03 19.85
CA ILE A 145 -1.89 12.87 19.06
C ILE A 145 -1.17 12.83 17.70
N VAL A 146 -1.08 13.96 17.01
CA VAL A 146 -0.39 14.07 15.71
C VAL A 146 1.09 13.72 15.83
N LYS A 147 1.78 14.21 16.86
CA LYS A 147 3.21 13.92 17.12
C LYS A 147 3.44 12.45 17.40
N PHE A 148 2.60 11.84 18.23
CA PHE A 148 2.67 10.40 18.51
C PHE A 148 2.51 9.59 17.22
N ARG A 149 1.48 9.87 16.42
CA ARG A 149 1.26 9.19 15.14
C ARG A 149 2.41 9.38 14.17
N ALA A 150 2.92 10.61 14.05
CA ALA A 150 4.03 10.94 13.15
C ALA A 150 5.29 10.12 13.49
N PHE A 151 5.57 9.90 14.78
CA PHE A 151 6.70 9.09 15.24
C PHE A 151 6.61 7.64 14.73
N TYR A 152 5.46 6.99 14.92
CA TYR A 152 5.26 5.60 14.46
C TYR A 152 5.16 5.49 12.94
N ILE A 153 4.55 6.47 12.26
CA ILE A 153 4.56 6.55 10.79
C ILE A 153 6.00 6.60 10.28
N ARG A 154 6.87 7.40 10.91
CA ARG A 154 8.29 7.49 10.54
C ARG A 154 9.01 6.16 10.71
N ILE A 155 8.80 5.48 11.83
CA ILE A 155 9.37 4.15 12.07
C ILE A 155 8.88 3.17 11.00
N GLY A 156 7.57 3.09 10.78
CA GLY A 156 6.98 2.23 9.76
C GLY A 156 7.53 2.51 8.36
N ALA A 157 7.70 3.78 8.00
CA ALA A 157 8.28 4.21 6.73
C ALA A 157 9.73 3.77 6.56
N ILE A 158 10.56 3.90 7.60
CA ILE A 158 11.97 3.46 7.56
C ILE A 158 12.02 1.95 7.27
N PHE A 159 11.29 1.13 8.01
CA PHE A 159 11.28 -0.32 7.79
C PHE A 159 10.71 -0.71 6.42
N LEU A 160 9.70 0.01 5.93
CA LEU A 160 9.16 -0.18 4.59
C LEU A 160 10.19 0.12 3.49
N ILE A 161 10.94 1.21 3.62
CA ILE A 161 12.01 1.56 2.68
C ILE A 161 13.11 0.51 2.73
N LEU A 162 13.53 0.06 3.92
CA LEU A 162 14.51 -1.02 4.06
C LEU A 162 14.02 -2.31 3.41
N ALA A 163 12.75 -2.68 3.60
CA ALA A 163 12.16 -3.86 2.98
C ALA A 163 12.18 -3.75 1.45
N PHE A 164 11.83 -2.59 0.91
CA PHE A 164 11.88 -2.33 -0.53
C PHE A 164 13.30 -2.40 -1.10
N MET A 165 14.29 -1.82 -0.40
CA MET A 165 15.70 -1.90 -0.81
C MET A 165 16.23 -3.34 -0.78
N ALA A 166 15.90 -4.10 0.27
CA ALA A 166 16.27 -5.51 0.36
C ALA A 166 15.60 -6.36 -0.73
N PHE A 167 14.32 -6.08 -1.03
CA PHE A 167 13.59 -6.73 -2.09
C PHE A 167 14.21 -6.46 -3.47
N THR A 168 14.43 -5.19 -3.82
CA THR A 168 15.04 -4.81 -5.11
C THR A 168 16.46 -5.36 -5.27
N TYR A 169 17.26 -5.38 -4.21
CA TYR A 169 18.58 -6.02 -4.21
C TYR A 169 18.47 -7.53 -4.51
N THR A 170 17.58 -8.23 -3.80
CA THR A 170 17.37 -9.68 -3.97
C THR A 170 16.91 -10.00 -5.38
N THR A 171 15.95 -9.22 -5.92
CA THR A 171 15.49 -9.34 -7.30
C THR A 171 16.61 -9.09 -8.30
N THR A 172 17.39 -8.02 -8.15
CA THR A 172 18.43 -7.68 -9.14
C THR A 172 19.57 -8.71 -9.15
N TYR A 173 20.04 -9.12 -7.98
CA TYR A 173 21.22 -9.97 -7.84
C TYR A 173 20.92 -11.45 -8.16
N TYR A 174 19.76 -11.96 -7.74
CA TYR A 174 19.43 -13.38 -7.90
C TYR A 174 18.42 -13.66 -9.03
N LEU A 175 17.48 -12.74 -9.30
CA LEU A 175 16.40 -12.98 -10.26
C LEU A 175 16.79 -12.58 -11.69
N LEU A 176 17.43 -11.43 -11.86
CA LEU A 176 17.75 -10.89 -13.19
C LEU A 176 18.64 -11.85 -14.02
N PRO A 177 19.69 -12.47 -13.46
CA PRO A 177 20.49 -13.46 -14.18
C PRO A 177 19.69 -14.72 -14.53
N TYR A 178 18.83 -15.20 -13.61
CA TYR A 178 18.01 -16.40 -13.84
C TYR A 178 17.03 -16.23 -15.00
N ILE A 179 16.36 -15.08 -15.09
CA ILE A 179 15.44 -14.77 -16.21
C ILE A 179 16.19 -14.63 -17.53
N ASN A 180 17.37 -13.99 -17.53
CA ASN A 180 18.17 -13.83 -18.74
C ASN A 180 18.70 -15.19 -19.23
N HIS A 181 19.15 -16.07 -18.34
CA HIS A 181 19.56 -17.42 -18.73
C HIS A 181 18.40 -18.27 -19.27
N ARG A 182 17.17 -18.13 -18.75
CA ARG A 182 16.00 -18.79 -19.36
C ARG A 182 15.71 -18.30 -20.78
N LYS A 183 16.03 -17.06 -21.13
CA LYS A 183 15.89 -16.53 -22.49
C LYS A 183 16.98 -17.05 -23.44
N GLU A 184 18.21 -17.18 -22.95
CA GLU A 184 19.35 -17.67 -23.74
C GLU A 184 19.25 -19.17 -24.07
N VAL A 185 18.68 -19.99 -23.18
CA VAL A 185 18.50 -21.43 -23.40
C VAL A 185 17.43 -21.77 -24.47
N ILE A 186 16.68 -20.78 -24.97
CA ILE A 186 15.73 -20.99 -26.10
C ILE A 186 16.45 -20.96 -27.46
N ILE A 187 17.74 -20.60 -27.52
CA ILE A 187 18.54 -20.69 -28.74
C ILE A 187 19.38 -21.97 -28.68
N MET A 188 18.88 -23.05 -29.30
CA MET A 188 19.65 -24.29 -29.46
C MET A 188 20.95 -24.00 -30.24
N PRO A 189 22.11 -24.55 -29.82
CA PRO A 189 23.37 -24.35 -30.51
C PRO A 189 23.50 -25.25 -31.75
N ASP A 190 23.83 -24.61 -32.87
CA ASP A 190 24.48 -25.11 -34.10
C ASP A 190 24.09 -26.51 -34.61
N ASP A 191 23.21 -26.52 -35.61
CA ASP A 191 23.41 -27.38 -36.78
C ASP A 191 24.79 -27.07 -37.37
N LYS A 192 25.78 -27.91 -37.05
CA LYS A 192 27.05 -27.90 -37.80
C LYS A 192 26.73 -28.19 -39.26
N PRO A 193 27.25 -27.43 -40.24
CA PRO A 193 27.01 -27.73 -41.64
C PRO A 193 27.77 -29.01 -41.99
N ILE A 194 27.06 -30.13 -42.02
CA ILE A 194 27.54 -31.38 -42.60
C ILE A 194 27.62 -31.14 -44.11
N LYS A 195 28.82 -31.14 -44.66
CA LYS A 195 29.02 -31.16 -46.11
C LYS A 195 28.31 -32.40 -46.67
N PRO A 196 27.44 -32.29 -47.68
CA PRO A 196 26.71 -33.43 -48.21
C PRO A 196 27.69 -34.35 -48.94
N ASP A 197 27.83 -35.57 -48.47
CA ASP A 197 28.48 -36.66 -49.20
C ASP A 197 27.41 -37.27 -50.13
N GLU A 198 27.53 -36.98 -51.43
CA GLU A 198 26.71 -37.55 -52.49
C GLU A 198 27.01 -39.05 -52.63
N ASN A 199 26.38 -39.87 -51.80
CA ASN A 199 25.91 -41.23 -52.13
C ASN A 199 25.54 -41.98 -50.84
N LYS A 200 24.28 -41.83 -50.41
CA LYS A 200 23.53 -42.88 -49.70
C LYS A 200 22.06 -42.48 -49.54
N PRO A 201 21.11 -43.40 -49.76
CA PRO A 201 19.69 -43.12 -49.56
C PRO A 201 19.39 -42.90 -48.07
N ILE A 202 18.70 -41.80 -47.78
CA ILE A 202 18.27 -41.41 -46.44
C ILE A 202 17.13 -42.35 -46.01
N THR A 203 17.41 -43.28 -45.10
CA THR A 203 16.37 -44.01 -44.36
C THR A 203 16.06 -43.24 -43.09
N MET A 204 14.90 -42.57 -43.03
CA MET A 204 14.40 -41.99 -41.79
C MET A 204 13.86 -43.11 -40.89
N SER A 205 14.65 -43.53 -39.91
CA SER A 205 14.14 -44.32 -38.78
C SER A 205 13.80 -43.38 -37.64
N LEU A 206 12.51 -43.13 -37.42
CA LEU A 206 11.99 -42.40 -36.27
C LEU A 206 12.09 -43.30 -35.03
N SER A 207 13.13 -43.09 -34.22
CA SER A 207 13.30 -43.75 -32.92
C SER A 207 12.63 -42.89 -31.83
N THR A 208 11.37 -43.18 -31.52
CA THR A 208 10.71 -42.66 -30.30
C THR A 208 11.08 -43.55 -29.12
N ASN A 209 12.06 -43.12 -28.33
CA ASN A 209 12.50 -43.82 -27.13
C ASN A 209 11.67 -43.34 -25.92
N SER A 210 10.45 -43.85 -25.77
CA SER A 210 9.75 -43.82 -24.48
C SER A 210 10.16 -45.05 -23.69
N GLN A 211 11.18 -44.91 -22.83
CA GLN A 211 11.49 -45.93 -21.83
C GLN A 211 10.37 -45.95 -20.77
N ILE A 212 9.37 -46.79 -21.00
CA ILE A 212 8.46 -47.26 -19.95
C ILE A 212 9.00 -48.62 -19.50
N ASN A 213 9.61 -48.61 -18.32
CA ASN A 213 10.18 -49.76 -17.65
C ASN A 213 9.05 -50.56 -16.99
N ILE A 214 8.69 -51.73 -17.53
CA ILE A 214 7.87 -52.72 -16.84
C ILE A 214 8.50 -54.10 -17.09
N ASN A 215 9.29 -54.56 -16.11
CA ASN A 215 9.66 -55.96 -15.99
C ASN A 215 8.43 -56.75 -15.48
N THR A 216 7.93 -57.69 -16.27
CA THR A 216 7.60 -59.03 -15.76
C THR A 216 7.44 -60.00 -16.92
N GLU A 217 8.19 -61.08 -16.83
CA GLU A 217 8.35 -62.15 -17.80
C GLU A 217 7.26 -63.22 -17.61
N SER A 218 6.88 -63.85 -18.72
CA SER A 218 6.20 -65.15 -18.86
C SER A 218 4.71 -65.25 -18.49
N ILE A 219 3.88 -65.63 -19.47
CA ILE A 219 3.15 -66.93 -19.51
C ILE A 219 2.47 -67.10 -20.88
N ASN A 220 2.60 -68.32 -21.38
CA ASN A 220 2.19 -68.91 -22.65
C ASN A 220 0.80 -68.56 -23.23
N GLU A 221 0.84 -68.28 -24.54
CA GLU A 221 0.02 -68.80 -25.64
C GLU A 221 -1.12 -69.78 -25.30
N SER A 222 -2.38 -69.38 -25.55
CA SER A 222 -3.42 -70.25 -26.12
C SER A 222 -4.62 -69.45 -26.70
N THR A 223 -4.81 -69.60 -28.01
CA THR A 223 -6.06 -69.78 -28.78
C THR A 223 -7.25 -68.78 -28.72
N LYS A 224 -7.57 -68.29 -29.93
CA LYS A 224 -8.88 -68.21 -30.63
C LYS A 224 -9.76 -66.94 -30.55
N GLU A 225 -10.00 -66.40 -31.76
CA GLU A 225 -11.23 -65.80 -32.34
C GLU A 225 -11.96 -64.72 -31.49
N ASN A 226 -12.28 -63.52 -31.97
CA ASN A 226 -13.09 -63.27 -33.16
C ASN A 226 -13.14 -61.76 -33.51
N SER A 227 -13.11 -61.46 -34.81
CA SER A 227 -13.80 -60.40 -35.58
C SER A 227 -13.96 -58.96 -35.04
N GLY A 228 -13.53 -57.98 -35.84
CA GLY A 228 -14.19 -56.66 -35.86
C GLY A 228 -13.38 -55.49 -36.42
N PHE A 229 -13.03 -55.50 -37.70
CA PHE A 229 -12.61 -54.27 -38.41
C PHE A 229 -13.86 -53.45 -38.76
N ASN A 230 -13.86 -52.15 -38.49
CA ASN A 230 -14.53 -51.21 -39.40
C ASN A 230 -13.88 -49.80 -39.34
N ILE A 231 -13.40 -49.35 -40.50
CA ILE A 231 -12.94 -47.99 -40.78
C ILE A 231 -14.10 -47.29 -41.47
N THR A 232 -14.55 -46.13 -41.00
CA THR A 232 -15.17 -45.13 -41.89
C THR A 232 -14.92 -43.74 -41.32
N ALA A 233 -14.24 -42.93 -42.12
CA ALA A 233 -14.12 -41.49 -41.99
C ALA A 233 -15.45 -40.82 -42.35
N ASP A 234 -15.81 -39.71 -41.71
CA ASP A 234 -16.61 -38.71 -42.39
C ASP A 234 -16.27 -37.31 -41.90
N ASP A 235 -15.80 -36.53 -42.85
CA ASP A 235 -15.62 -35.09 -42.83
C ASP A 235 -17.00 -34.42 -42.81
N LYS A 236 -17.20 -33.44 -41.93
CA LYS A 236 -18.04 -32.27 -42.26
C LYS A 236 -17.82 -31.13 -41.28
N SER A 237 -17.12 -30.12 -41.80
CA SER A 237 -17.29 -28.74 -41.39
C SER A 237 -18.73 -28.29 -41.63
N GLN A 238 -19.33 -27.55 -40.68
CA GLN A 238 -19.91 -26.26 -41.04
C GLN A 238 -20.03 -25.33 -39.82
N SER A 239 -19.58 -24.11 -40.09
CA SER A 239 -19.66 -22.88 -39.29
C SER A 239 -21.10 -22.36 -39.17
N ASP A 240 -21.38 -21.64 -38.07
CA ASP A 240 -22.16 -20.38 -37.98
C ASP A 240 -22.82 -20.27 -36.58
N ASN A 241 -23.06 -19.13 -35.94
CA ASN A 241 -22.52 -17.77 -35.99
C ASN A 241 -23.10 -17.07 -34.73
N ASN A 242 -22.30 -16.22 -34.08
CA ASN A 242 -22.63 -14.95 -33.40
C ASN A 242 -23.86 -14.78 -32.45
N ASN A 243 -23.51 -14.50 -31.18
CA ASN A 243 -23.70 -13.23 -30.42
C ASN A 243 -25.09 -12.66 -30.03
N SER A 244 -25.21 -12.41 -28.71
CA SER A 244 -25.60 -11.15 -28.05
C SER A 244 -27.04 -10.90 -27.53
N SER A 245 -27.05 -10.52 -26.23
CA SER A 245 -28.04 -9.73 -25.46
C SER A 245 -29.34 -10.45 -25.07
N ASN A 246 -29.96 -10.20 -23.91
CA ASN A 246 -30.02 -8.98 -23.14
C ASN A 246 -30.53 -9.25 -21.71
N ASP A 247 -30.22 -8.32 -20.81
CA ASP A 247 -30.84 -8.07 -19.51
C ASP A 247 -32.37 -8.23 -19.49
N LYS A 248 -32.90 -8.62 -18.32
CA LYS A 248 -34.00 -7.86 -17.69
C LYS A 248 -34.22 -8.20 -16.22
N ASP A 249 -34.23 -7.12 -15.45
CA ASP A 249 -34.73 -6.96 -14.09
C ASP A 249 -36.06 -7.68 -13.78
N LYS A 250 -36.15 -8.16 -12.55
CA LYS A 250 -37.31 -7.94 -11.68
C LYS A 250 -36.95 -8.09 -10.20
#